data_AF-A0A3S3U600-F1
#
_entry.id   AF-A0A3S3U600-F1
#
_cell.length_a   1.000
_cell.length_b   1.000
_cell.length_c   1.000
_cell.angle_alpha   90.00
_cell.angle_beta   90.00
_cell.angle_gamma   90.00
#
_symmetry.space_group_name_H-M   'P 1'
#
loop_
_entity.id
_entity.type
_entity.pdbx_description
1 polymer ?
#
loop_
_entity_poly.entity_id
_entity_poly.type
_entity_poly.pdbx_seq_one_letter_code
_entity_poly.pdbx_strand_id
1 'polypeptide(L)'
;MKRYLLSVALSLFALSGAQATQLMDVPGQFKPLDLNGHTITGKVNFWGDRIVFEGGKWRSFTRLPEKMGEWGPRTTVAADILKLEGDDEPTPKGKHLCSEDRPATYLALYHRGDRMFMQSFTGSEEPTGYKSEGACEQFLYQFPEGFDPTQVVRQVGTSDGSTKTSEDERQAAVAQRQAGLRGDWRISREKDPITDRAKMYLTLRASEHDVRTVKTPQLVLRCVEGELSVHVNWHVFISAKDRVSDDIKLTFRLDSADPQTSNWGLSTDNTATFYGGNDTIFMRSLAETDTFVARVTPYRDPPATAIFHIEGLSAHIDELFETCGRRF
;
A
#
# COMPACT_ATOMS: atom_id res chain seq x y z
N MET A 1 51.82 -44.44 -23.66
CA MET A 1 51.66 -42.97 -23.75
C MET A 1 50.55 -42.55 -22.80
N LYS A 2 50.91 -41.90 -21.68
CA LYS A 2 49.97 -41.30 -20.72
C LYS A 2 49.31 -40.08 -21.36
N ARG A 3 47.98 -39.97 -21.33
CA ARG A 3 47.25 -38.73 -21.64
C ARG A 3 46.49 -38.29 -20.38
N TYR A 4 46.84 -37.09 -19.93
CA TYR A 4 46.27 -36.39 -18.79
C TYR A 4 44.94 -35.72 -19.16
N LEU A 5 44.01 -35.81 -18.22
CA LEU A 5 42.95 -34.87 -17.80
C LEU A 5 42.78 -33.55 -18.57
N LEU A 6 41.52 -33.16 -18.80
CA LEU A 6 40.98 -31.90 -18.26
C LEU A 6 39.43 -31.94 -18.28
N SER A 7 38.83 -32.06 -17.10
CA SER A 7 37.39 -31.86 -16.90
C SER A 7 37.12 -30.37 -16.76
N VAL A 8 36.38 -29.78 -17.71
CA VAL A 8 35.91 -28.39 -17.62
C VAL A 8 34.56 -28.41 -16.89
N ALA A 9 34.54 -27.94 -15.65
CA ALA A 9 33.30 -27.66 -14.92
C ALA A 9 32.73 -26.33 -15.43
N LEU A 10 31.58 -26.40 -16.12
CA LEU A 10 30.85 -25.23 -16.59
C LEU A 10 29.99 -24.70 -15.44
N SER A 11 30.47 -23.67 -14.74
CA SER A 11 29.68 -22.97 -13.72
C SER A 11 28.64 -22.07 -14.40
N LEU A 12 27.37 -22.49 -14.37
CA LEU A 12 26.23 -21.64 -14.70
C LEU A 12 26.03 -20.59 -13.59
N PHE A 13 26.52 -19.37 -13.83
CA PHE A 13 26.09 -18.20 -13.07
C PHE A 13 24.68 -17.83 -13.54
N ALA A 14 23.69 -18.01 -12.67
CA ALA A 14 22.38 -17.41 -12.85
C ALA A 14 22.54 -15.89 -12.67
N LEU A 15 22.46 -15.15 -13.78
CA LEU A 15 22.31 -13.70 -13.76
C LEU A 15 20.93 -13.39 -13.17
N SER A 16 20.89 -13.00 -11.90
CA SER A 16 19.71 -12.37 -11.32
C SER A 16 19.48 -11.05 -12.05
N GLY A 17 18.48 -10.99 -12.92
CA GLY A 17 18.05 -9.73 -13.53
C GLY A 17 17.52 -8.81 -12.43
N ALA A 18 18.28 -7.77 -12.11
CA ALA A 18 17.77 -6.66 -11.32
C ALA A 18 16.65 -5.98 -12.13
N GLN A 19 15.43 -6.01 -11.62
CA GLN A 19 14.34 -5.22 -12.17
C GLN A 19 14.65 -3.74 -11.88
N ALA A 20 14.64 -2.91 -12.92
CA ALA A 20 14.79 -1.47 -12.76
C ALA A 20 13.54 -0.93 -12.05
N THR A 21 13.72 -0.23 -10.93
CA THR A 21 12.64 0.47 -10.23
C THR A 21 12.12 1.59 -11.11
N GLN A 22 10.84 1.53 -11.50
CA GLN A 22 10.21 2.54 -12.36
C GLN A 22 9.71 3.72 -11.53
N LEU A 23 9.53 4.88 -12.17
CA LEU A 23 9.00 6.09 -11.52
C LEU A 23 7.61 5.84 -10.91
N MET A 24 6.89 4.91 -11.53
CA MET A 24 5.55 4.45 -11.17
C MET A 24 5.48 3.48 -10.00
N ASP A 25 6.61 2.93 -9.56
CA ASP A 25 6.67 2.04 -8.40
C ASP A 25 6.89 2.81 -7.09
N VAL A 26 6.83 4.15 -7.16
CA VAL A 26 6.94 5.06 -6.04
C VAL A 26 5.54 5.28 -5.43
N PRO A 27 5.22 4.69 -4.28
CA PRO A 27 3.97 5.00 -3.59
C PRO A 27 4.00 6.45 -3.13
N GLY A 28 3.08 7.27 -3.61
CA GLY A 28 3.06 8.68 -3.23
C GLY A 28 1.96 9.50 -3.88
N GLN A 29 1.63 10.61 -3.21
CA GLN A 29 0.72 11.62 -3.72
C GLN A 29 1.54 12.70 -4.44
N PHE A 30 1.41 12.77 -5.76
CA PHE A 30 2.10 13.77 -6.57
C PHE A 30 1.30 15.07 -6.53
N LYS A 31 1.90 16.13 -5.97
CA LYS A 31 1.23 17.43 -5.83
C LYS A 31 1.46 18.25 -7.10
N PRO A 32 0.42 18.83 -7.72
CA PRO A 32 0.60 19.69 -8.88
C PRO A 32 1.45 20.92 -8.57
N LEU A 33 2.35 21.30 -9.46
CA LEU A 33 3.13 22.53 -9.39
C LEU A 33 2.55 23.60 -10.29
N ASP A 34 1.66 24.45 -9.77
CA ASP A 34 1.08 25.54 -10.56
C ASP A 34 2.14 26.62 -10.87
N LEU A 35 2.82 26.50 -12.01
CA LEU A 35 3.84 27.46 -12.40
C LEU A 35 3.27 28.68 -13.14
N ASN A 36 2.02 28.66 -13.61
CA ASN A 36 1.47 29.73 -14.48
C ASN A 36 -0.04 30.01 -14.28
N GLY A 37 -0.70 29.56 -13.22
CA GLY A 37 -2.13 29.76 -12.99
C GLY A 37 -3.04 28.88 -13.86
N HIS A 38 -2.47 27.98 -14.67
CA HIS A 38 -3.22 27.02 -15.46
C HIS A 38 -3.31 25.70 -14.70
N THR A 39 -4.08 25.72 -13.62
CA THR A 39 -4.77 24.58 -12.95
C THR A 39 -4.32 23.22 -13.47
N ILE A 40 -3.17 22.79 -12.97
CA ILE A 40 -2.69 21.43 -13.18
C ILE A 40 -3.66 20.52 -12.45
N THR A 41 -3.82 19.32 -12.98
CA THR A 41 -4.63 18.27 -12.38
C THR A 41 -4.51 18.30 -10.87
N GLY A 42 -5.61 18.16 -10.15
CA GLY A 42 -5.50 17.86 -8.73
C GLY A 42 -4.59 16.66 -8.48
N LYS A 43 -4.29 16.40 -7.21
CA LYS A 43 -3.45 15.27 -6.77
C LYS A 43 -3.70 14.00 -7.61
N VAL A 44 -2.64 13.41 -8.13
CA VAL A 44 -2.69 12.16 -8.89
C VAL A 44 -2.03 11.07 -8.06
N ASN A 45 -2.69 9.91 -7.97
CA ASN A 45 -2.15 8.70 -7.38
C ASN A 45 -2.17 7.58 -8.41
N PHE A 46 -1.08 6.83 -8.50
CA PHE A 46 -1.00 5.61 -9.28
C PHE A 46 -1.18 4.42 -8.33
N TRP A 47 -2.13 3.53 -8.62
CA TRP A 47 -2.46 2.38 -7.78
C TRP A 47 -2.66 1.14 -8.66
N GLY A 48 -1.67 0.23 -8.64
CA GLY A 48 -1.66 -0.94 -9.52
C GLY A 48 -1.64 -0.54 -11.00
N ASP A 49 -2.70 -0.88 -11.71
CA ASP A 49 -2.99 -0.56 -13.10
C ASP A 49 -3.98 0.60 -13.26
N ARG A 50 -4.19 1.43 -12.21
CA ARG A 50 -5.13 2.55 -12.21
C ARG A 50 -4.49 3.88 -11.86
N ILE A 51 -4.96 4.93 -12.51
CA ILE A 51 -4.64 6.33 -12.17
C ILE A 51 -5.87 6.93 -11.52
N VAL A 52 -5.71 7.45 -10.30
CA VAL A 52 -6.77 8.08 -9.52
C VAL A 52 -6.49 9.57 -9.40
N PHE A 53 -7.44 10.39 -9.85
CA PHE A 53 -7.35 11.85 -9.81
C PHE A 53 -8.12 12.42 -8.61
N GLU A 54 -7.73 13.60 -8.14
CA GLU A 54 -8.45 14.33 -7.10
C GLU A 54 -9.93 14.50 -7.45
N GLY A 55 -10.81 14.00 -6.57
CA GLY A 55 -12.25 13.85 -6.84
C GLY A 55 -12.70 12.40 -7.02
N GLY A 56 -11.78 11.43 -7.00
CA GLY A 56 -12.09 9.99 -6.95
C GLY A 56 -12.35 9.34 -8.31
N LYS A 57 -12.35 10.12 -9.40
CA LYS A 57 -12.37 9.57 -10.76
C LYS A 57 -11.07 8.85 -11.05
N TRP A 58 -11.15 7.71 -11.73
CA TRP A 58 -10.00 6.88 -12.05
C TRP A 58 -10.10 6.32 -13.47
N ARG A 59 -8.96 5.87 -14.01
CA ARG A 59 -8.90 5.13 -15.27
C ARG A 59 -7.84 4.05 -15.20
N SER A 60 -8.14 2.87 -15.74
CA SER A 60 -7.18 1.78 -15.89
C SER A 60 -6.18 2.07 -17.01
N PHE A 61 -5.03 1.41 -16.95
CA PHE A 61 -4.01 1.49 -17.98
C PHE A 61 -3.23 0.19 -18.07
N THR A 62 -2.73 -0.10 -19.27
CA THR A 62 -1.71 -1.11 -19.50
C THR A 62 -0.32 -0.45 -19.46
N ARG A 63 0.58 -0.98 -18.64
CA ARG A 63 1.99 -0.56 -18.62
C ARG A 63 2.71 -1.12 -19.85
N LEU A 64 3.33 -0.25 -20.63
CA LEU A 64 4.20 -0.64 -21.72
C LEU A 64 5.67 -0.58 -21.28
N PRO A 65 6.58 -1.25 -21.99
CA PRO A 65 8.01 -1.16 -21.70
C PRO A 65 8.47 0.29 -21.63
N GLU A 66 9.35 0.57 -20.68
CA GLU A 66 9.98 1.88 -20.55
C GLU A 66 10.67 2.28 -21.87
N LYS A 67 10.53 3.54 -22.26
CA LYS A 67 11.10 4.03 -23.52
C LYS A 67 12.05 5.20 -23.31
N MET A 68 13.28 5.02 -23.78
CA MET A 68 14.25 6.10 -23.94
C MET A 68 13.81 7.02 -25.08
N GLY A 69 13.72 8.31 -24.81
CA GLY A 69 13.28 9.28 -25.80
C GLY A 69 13.62 10.72 -25.42
N GLU A 70 13.44 11.63 -26.38
CA GLU A 70 13.42 13.05 -26.09
C GLU A 70 12.10 13.37 -25.39
N TRP A 71 12.07 13.29 -24.07
CA TRP A 71 10.88 13.63 -23.28
C TRP A 71 10.93 15.05 -22.71
N GLY A 72 12.04 15.77 -22.87
CA GLY A 72 12.12 17.19 -22.55
C GLY A 72 13.02 17.96 -23.54
N PRO A 73 12.99 19.31 -23.52
CA PRO A 73 13.78 20.11 -24.45
C PRO A 73 15.27 19.80 -24.34
N ARG A 74 15.85 19.24 -25.41
CA ARG A 74 17.28 18.87 -25.50
C ARG A 74 17.73 17.87 -24.44
N THR A 75 16.81 17.06 -23.90
CA THR A 75 17.13 16.03 -22.90
C THR A 75 16.54 14.69 -23.29
N THR A 76 17.40 13.68 -23.41
CA THR A 76 17.00 12.29 -23.57
C THR A 76 16.95 11.62 -22.21
N VAL A 77 15.77 11.17 -21.81
CA VAL A 77 15.52 10.48 -20.53
C VAL A 77 14.70 9.23 -20.80
N ALA A 78 14.60 8.36 -19.80
CA ALA A 78 13.65 7.26 -19.84
C ALA A 78 12.26 7.77 -19.44
N ALA A 79 11.21 7.19 -20.01
CA ALA A 79 9.84 7.46 -19.60
C ALA A 79 9.06 6.15 -19.47
N ASP A 80 8.24 6.09 -18.42
CA ASP A 80 7.22 5.07 -18.25
C ASP A 80 6.05 5.40 -19.18
N ILE A 81 5.71 4.44 -20.06
CA ILE A 81 4.65 4.61 -21.05
C ILE A 81 3.41 3.85 -20.60
N LEU A 82 2.30 4.56 -20.46
CA LEU A 82 1.01 4.01 -20.03
C LEU A 82 0.02 4.12 -21.18
N LYS A 83 -0.61 3.01 -21.56
CA LYS A 83 -1.74 3.00 -22.48
C LYS A 83 -3.03 3.01 -21.68
N LEU A 84 -3.85 4.04 -21.84
CA LEU A 84 -5.10 4.20 -21.10
C LEU A 84 -6.20 3.30 -21.67
N GLU A 85 -6.98 2.69 -20.78
CA GLU A 85 -8.09 1.78 -21.14
C GLU A 85 -9.45 2.45 -20.94
N GLY A 86 -10.45 2.04 -21.73
CA GLY A 86 -11.82 2.60 -21.72
C GLY A 86 -11.94 3.93 -22.47
N ASP A 87 -13.17 4.42 -22.64
CA ASP A 87 -13.45 5.66 -23.39
C ASP A 87 -13.65 6.88 -22.48
N ASP A 88 -13.90 6.65 -21.19
CA ASP A 88 -14.15 7.71 -20.22
C ASP A 88 -12.84 8.36 -19.77
N GLU A 89 -12.68 9.64 -20.10
CA GLU A 89 -11.52 10.41 -19.69
C GLU A 89 -11.70 10.93 -18.24
N PRO A 90 -10.78 10.62 -17.31
CA PRO A 90 -10.81 11.22 -16.00
C PRO A 90 -10.52 12.71 -16.15
N THR A 91 -11.43 13.53 -15.62
CA THR A 91 -11.35 15.00 -15.70
C THR A 91 -10.81 15.59 -14.39
N PRO A 92 -9.50 15.85 -14.27
CA PRO A 92 -8.95 16.57 -13.12
C PRO A 92 -9.55 17.97 -12.92
N LYS A 93 -10.25 18.23 -11.81
CA LYS A 93 -10.88 19.54 -11.47
C LYS A 93 -11.51 20.27 -12.67
N GLY A 94 -12.28 19.54 -13.50
CA GLY A 94 -12.97 20.11 -14.66
C GLY A 94 -12.10 20.38 -15.89
N LYS A 95 -10.87 19.87 -15.92
CA LYS A 95 -10.00 19.85 -17.11
C LYS A 95 -9.80 18.42 -17.61
N HIS A 96 -9.62 18.29 -18.90
CA HIS A 96 -9.34 17.03 -19.60
C HIS A 96 -7.82 16.76 -19.62
N LEU A 97 -7.43 15.49 -19.77
CA LEU A 97 -6.01 15.15 -20.00
C LEU A 97 -5.60 15.54 -21.42
N CYS A 98 -6.52 15.51 -22.38
CA CYS A 98 -6.44 16.21 -23.66
C CYS A 98 -7.66 17.15 -23.80
N SER A 99 -8.47 17.01 -24.85
CA SER A 99 -9.71 17.75 -25.07
C SER A 99 -10.89 16.78 -25.08
N GLU A 100 -12.09 17.24 -24.75
CA GLU A 100 -13.32 16.41 -24.72
C GLU A 100 -13.53 15.60 -26.02
N ASP A 101 -13.31 16.21 -27.18
CA ASP A 101 -13.46 15.56 -28.49
C ASP A 101 -12.27 14.68 -28.92
N ARG A 102 -11.17 14.71 -28.16
CA ARG A 102 -9.94 13.92 -28.44
C ARG A 102 -9.36 13.42 -27.13
N PRO A 103 -9.93 12.35 -26.54
CA PRO A 103 -9.51 11.87 -25.23
C PRO A 103 -8.06 11.37 -25.28
N ALA A 104 -7.38 11.47 -24.13
CA ALA A 104 -6.05 10.88 -23.99
C ALA A 104 -6.13 9.35 -24.10
N THR A 105 -5.16 8.77 -24.82
CA THR A 105 -4.98 7.33 -25.03
C THR A 105 -3.64 6.84 -24.48
N TYR A 106 -2.64 7.72 -24.36
CA TYR A 106 -1.37 7.41 -23.72
C TYR A 106 -0.93 8.50 -22.76
N LEU A 107 -0.15 8.09 -21.76
CA LEU A 107 0.62 8.97 -20.89
C LEU A 107 2.09 8.56 -20.92
N ALA A 108 2.99 9.54 -20.92
CA ALA A 108 4.41 9.34 -20.68
C ALA A 108 4.81 10.05 -19.38
N LEU A 109 5.39 9.30 -18.46
CA LEU A 109 5.84 9.81 -17.16
C LEU A 109 7.35 9.81 -17.13
N TYR A 110 7.93 10.97 -16.82
CA TYR A 110 9.37 11.14 -16.74
C TYR A 110 9.71 12.21 -15.71
N HIS A 111 10.96 12.29 -15.32
CA HIS A 111 11.38 13.26 -14.31
C HIS A 111 12.59 14.07 -14.77
N ARG A 112 12.70 15.29 -14.24
CA ARG A 112 13.89 16.13 -14.39
C ARG A 112 14.14 16.88 -13.11
N GLY A 113 15.32 16.66 -12.51
CA GLY A 113 15.56 17.14 -11.15
C GLY A 113 14.47 16.61 -10.22
N ASP A 114 13.98 17.46 -9.33
CA ASP A 114 12.97 17.21 -8.30
C ASP A 114 11.51 17.26 -8.81
N ARG A 115 11.28 17.11 -10.11
CA ARG A 115 9.94 17.24 -10.71
C ARG A 115 9.57 16.06 -11.60
N MET A 116 8.33 15.61 -11.45
CA MET A 116 7.70 14.64 -12.34
C MET A 116 6.88 15.36 -13.40
N PHE A 117 7.01 14.93 -14.64
CA PHE A 117 6.26 15.39 -15.77
C PHE A 117 5.38 14.25 -16.29
N MET A 118 4.12 14.57 -16.57
CA MET A 118 3.18 13.68 -17.24
C MET A 118 2.74 14.33 -18.54
N GLN A 119 3.17 13.76 -19.66
CA GLN A 119 2.73 14.18 -20.99
C GLN A 119 1.59 13.28 -21.45
N SER A 120 0.47 13.87 -21.85
CA SER A 120 -0.64 13.14 -22.46
C SER A 120 -0.59 13.18 -23.99
N PHE A 121 -1.11 12.11 -24.59
CA PHE A 121 -1.21 11.92 -26.03
C PHE A 121 -2.59 11.36 -26.39
N THR A 122 -3.08 11.71 -27.57
CA THR A 122 -4.26 11.12 -28.21
C THR A 122 -3.85 10.32 -29.46
N GLY A 123 -4.72 9.43 -29.95
CA GLY A 123 -4.46 8.59 -31.11
C GLY A 123 -4.08 7.16 -30.76
N SER A 124 -3.66 6.36 -31.75
CA SER A 124 -3.40 4.93 -31.58
C SER A 124 -1.92 4.57 -31.47
N GLU A 125 -1.02 5.46 -31.89
CA GLU A 125 0.41 5.20 -31.92
C GLU A 125 1.08 5.42 -30.56
N GLU A 126 2.02 4.54 -30.22
CA GLU A 126 2.78 4.64 -28.99
C GLU A 126 3.81 5.79 -29.07
N PRO A 127 3.82 6.74 -28.12
CA PRO A 127 4.73 7.87 -28.18
C PRO A 127 6.19 7.46 -28.02
N THR A 128 7.09 8.24 -28.60
CA THR A 128 8.56 8.04 -28.56
C THR A 128 9.32 9.25 -28.01
N GLY A 129 8.59 10.33 -27.70
CA GLY A 129 9.11 11.58 -27.14
C GLY A 129 8.00 12.62 -26.97
N TYR A 130 8.32 13.75 -26.34
CA TYR A 130 7.33 14.81 -25.99
C TYR A 130 6.71 15.51 -27.21
N LYS A 131 7.31 15.36 -28.39
CA LYS A 131 6.81 15.88 -29.69
C LYS A 131 6.19 14.80 -30.57
N SER A 132 5.95 13.61 -30.05
CA SER A 132 5.26 12.56 -30.82
C SER A 132 3.91 13.08 -31.32
N GLU A 133 3.46 12.55 -32.45
CA GLU A 133 2.12 12.86 -32.96
C GLU A 133 1.06 12.60 -31.88
N GLY A 134 0.05 13.46 -31.82
CA GLY A 134 -1.00 13.36 -30.81
C GLY A 134 -0.66 13.94 -29.43
N ALA A 135 0.55 14.50 -29.21
CA ALA A 135 0.87 15.22 -27.98
C ALA A 135 -0.12 16.37 -27.73
N CYS A 136 -0.71 16.43 -26.53
CA CYS A 136 -1.74 17.41 -26.19
C CYS A 136 -1.31 18.27 -24.98
N GLU A 137 -1.45 17.78 -23.74
CA GLU A 137 -1.20 18.55 -22.52
C GLU A 137 -0.01 17.98 -21.73
N GLN A 138 0.65 18.85 -20.98
CA GLN A 138 1.75 18.47 -20.12
C GLN A 138 1.48 18.94 -18.69
N PHE A 139 1.55 18.00 -17.77
CA PHE A 139 1.31 18.24 -16.35
C PHE A 139 2.61 18.11 -15.58
N LEU A 140 2.75 18.94 -14.56
CA LEU A 140 3.95 19.02 -13.74
C LEU A 140 3.60 18.80 -12.27
N TYR A 141 4.34 17.92 -11.63
CA TYR A 141 4.16 17.57 -10.23
C TYR A 141 5.45 17.68 -9.46
N GLN A 142 5.29 18.10 -8.20
CA GLN A 142 6.30 17.94 -7.20
C GLN A 142 6.26 16.51 -6.69
N PHE A 143 7.44 15.93 -6.54
CA PHE A 143 7.56 14.68 -5.81
C PHE A 143 7.18 14.86 -4.35
N PRO A 144 6.80 13.77 -3.66
CA PRO A 144 6.63 13.79 -2.22
C PRO A 144 7.87 14.36 -1.51
N GLU A 145 7.67 15.04 -0.40
CA GLU A 145 8.78 15.56 0.41
C GLU A 145 9.69 14.41 0.85
N GLY A 146 11.00 14.56 0.66
CA GLY A 146 12.00 13.51 0.92
C GLY A 146 12.18 12.48 -0.20
N PHE A 147 11.44 12.58 -1.30
CA PHE A 147 11.68 11.73 -2.47
C PHE A 147 12.79 12.31 -3.36
N ASP A 148 13.86 11.54 -3.56
CA ASP A 148 14.94 11.86 -4.47
C ASP A 148 14.75 11.12 -5.81
N PRO A 149 14.26 11.78 -6.87
CA PRO A 149 14.10 11.17 -8.19
C PRO A 149 15.41 10.75 -8.85
N THR A 150 16.57 11.22 -8.37
CA THR A 150 17.86 10.75 -8.89
C THR A 150 18.17 9.31 -8.47
N GLN A 151 17.52 8.80 -7.41
CA GLN A 151 17.53 7.39 -7.03
C GLN A 151 16.71 6.52 -8.00
N VAL A 152 15.84 7.12 -8.82
CA VAL A 152 14.99 6.38 -9.77
C VAL A 152 15.71 6.06 -11.10
N VAL A 153 16.86 6.67 -11.44
CA VAL A 153 17.68 6.11 -12.55
C VAL A 153 19.20 6.30 -12.39
N ARG A 154 19.89 5.15 -12.27
CA ARG A 154 21.21 4.72 -12.84
C ARG A 154 22.27 4.29 -11.82
N GLN A 155 22.41 2.96 -11.64
CA GLN A 155 23.75 2.39 -11.61
C GLN A 155 24.35 2.44 -13.02
N VAL A 156 25.29 3.36 -13.23
CA VAL A 156 26.55 3.01 -13.89
C VAL A 156 27.59 3.10 -12.78
N GLY A 157 28.31 2.00 -12.59
CA GLY A 157 28.89 1.64 -11.29
C GLY A 157 29.93 2.61 -10.74
N THR A 158 30.06 2.61 -9.42
CA THR A 158 31.24 2.12 -8.69
C THR A 158 30.93 2.15 -7.20
N SER A 159 31.31 1.08 -6.51
CA SER A 159 31.21 0.90 -5.07
C SER A 159 32.06 1.91 -4.32
N ASP A 160 31.55 2.46 -3.21
CA ASP A 160 32.31 2.38 -1.97
C ASP A 160 31.41 2.45 -0.75
N GLY A 161 31.70 1.58 0.22
CA GLY A 161 30.93 1.42 1.44
C GLY A 161 31.28 2.47 2.49
N SER A 162 30.27 2.86 3.28
CA SER A 162 30.44 3.16 4.70
C SER A 162 29.05 3.33 5.33
N THR A 163 28.67 2.35 6.15
CA THR A 163 27.37 2.26 6.80
C THR A 163 27.28 3.24 7.99
N LYS A 164 26.45 4.27 7.84
CA LYS A 164 25.80 4.97 8.96
C LYS A 164 24.36 5.21 8.53
N THR A 165 23.46 4.38 9.03
CA THR A 165 22.05 4.44 8.67
C THR A 165 21.46 5.77 9.13
N SER A 166 21.10 6.62 8.18
CA SER A 166 20.48 7.92 8.44
C SER A 166 19.06 7.74 8.96
N GLU A 167 18.51 8.74 9.66
CA GLU A 167 17.12 8.73 10.13
C GLU A 167 16.14 8.57 8.95
N ASP A 168 16.49 9.11 7.78
CA ASP A 168 15.73 8.98 6.52
C ASP A 168 15.73 7.54 5.99
N GLU A 169 16.86 6.82 6.05
CA GLU A 169 16.91 5.38 5.69
C GLU A 169 16.13 4.52 6.68
N ARG A 170 16.08 4.91 7.96
CA ARG A 170 15.23 4.28 8.97
C ARG A 170 13.74 4.49 8.67
N GLN A 171 13.36 5.71 8.31
CA GLN A 171 11.98 6.05 7.97
C GLN A 171 11.52 5.42 6.65
N ALA A 172 12.41 5.32 5.65
CA ALA A 172 12.14 4.60 4.40
C ALA A 172 12.00 3.08 4.62
N ALA A 173 12.86 2.48 5.46
CA ALA A 173 12.74 1.07 5.84
C ALA A 173 11.46 0.79 6.65
N VAL A 174 11.01 1.74 7.47
CA VAL A 174 9.70 1.69 8.12
C VAL A 174 8.60 1.77 7.07
N ALA A 175 8.57 2.76 6.18
CA ALA A 175 7.53 2.90 5.16
C ALA A 175 7.43 1.68 4.21
N GLN A 176 8.56 1.10 3.78
CA GLN A 176 8.59 -0.14 2.98
C GLN A 176 8.04 -1.32 3.78
N ARG A 177 8.40 -1.45 5.06
CA ARG A 177 7.86 -2.48 5.95
C ARG A 177 6.36 -2.28 6.15
N GLN A 178 5.87 -1.06 6.22
CA GLN A 178 4.45 -0.73 6.38
C GLN A 178 3.64 -1.00 5.10
N ALA A 179 4.22 -0.73 3.93
CA ALA A 179 3.63 -1.10 2.64
C ALA A 179 3.48 -2.62 2.50
N GLY A 180 4.45 -3.39 2.98
CA GLY A 180 4.38 -4.86 3.02
C GLY A 180 3.42 -5.43 4.08
N LEU A 181 2.82 -4.60 4.95
CA LEU A 181 1.82 -5.02 5.94
C LEU A 181 0.39 -4.66 5.55
N ARG A 182 0.19 -3.92 4.44
CA ARG A 182 -1.15 -3.59 3.93
C ARG A 182 -1.81 -4.83 3.36
N GLY A 183 -2.97 -5.20 3.89
CA GLY A 183 -3.70 -6.39 3.46
C GLY A 183 -2.90 -7.69 3.55
N ASP A 184 -1.79 -7.73 4.30
CA ASP A 184 -0.96 -8.93 4.54
C ASP A 184 -1.64 -9.86 5.55
N TRP A 185 -2.85 -10.30 5.20
CA TRP A 185 -3.66 -11.19 6.00
C TRP A 185 -2.99 -12.57 6.07
N ARG A 186 -2.50 -12.92 7.25
CA ARG A 186 -2.05 -14.27 7.54
C ARG A 186 -3.24 -15.14 7.91
N ILE A 187 -3.50 -16.14 7.06
CA ILE A 187 -4.57 -17.11 7.25
C ILE A 187 -4.02 -18.36 7.95
N SER A 188 -4.57 -18.71 9.12
CA SER A 188 -4.31 -19.99 9.78
C SER A 188 -5.58 -20.82 9.79
N ARG A 189 -5.49 -22.09 9.35
CA ARG A 189 -6.55 -23.08 9.39
C ARG A 189 -6.07 -24.23 10.24
N GLU A 190 -6.78 -24.51 11.31
CA GLU A 190 -6.38 -25.47 12.32
C GLU A 190 -7.56 -26.35 12.69
N LYS A 191 -7.27 -27.50 13.30
CA LYS A 191 -8.26 -28.39 13.88
C LYS A 191 -7.94 -28.53 15.36
N ASP A 192 -8.92 -28.31 16.23
CA ASP A 192 -8.75 -28.52 17.66
C ASP A 192 -8.42 -29.99 17.93
N PRO A 193 -7.31 -30.32 18.61
CA PRO A 193 -6.93 -31.71 18.86
C PRO A 193 -7.78 -32.41 19.95
N ILE A 194 -8.58 -31.66 20.72
CA ILE A 194 -9.46 -32.16 21.78
C ILE A 194 -10.89 -32.32 21.25
N THR A 195 -11.40 -31.30 20.54
CA THR A 195 -12.81 -31.25 20.12
C THR A 195 -13.03 -31.61 18.65
N ASP A 196 -11.95 -31.79 17.88
CA ASP A 196 -11.96 -31.99 16.43
C ASP A 196 -12.61 -30.85 15.62
N ARG A 197 -12.96 -29.73 16.27
CA ARG A 197 -13.60 -28.59 15.61
C ARG A 197 -12.60 -27.81 14.78
N ALA A 198 -13.05 -27.34 13.62
CA ALA A 198 -12.27 -26.43 12.80
C ALA A 198 -12.06 -25.10 13.54
N LYS A 199 -10.87 -24.54 13.36
CA LYS A 199 -10.46 -23.23 13.84
C LYS A 199 -9.89 -22.46 12.67
N MET A 200 -10.20 -21.17 12.62
CA MET A 200 -9.63 -20.28 11.62
C MET A 200 -9.26 -18.96 12.23
N TYR A 201 -8.12 -18.41 11.79
CA TYR A 201 -7.59 -17.13 12.23
C TYR A 201 -7.19 -16.32 11.02
N LEU A 202 -7.71 -15.10 10.93
CA LEU A 202 -7.24 -14.05 10.03
C LEU A 202 -6.46 -13.07 10.88
N THR A 203 -5.16 -12.95 10.66
CA THR A 203 -4.28 -12.07 11.45
C THR A 203 -3.66 -11.02 10.54
N LEU A 204 -3.75 -9.76 10.93
CA LEU A 204 -3.12 -8.64 10.25
C LEU A 204 -2.29 -7.83 11.25
N ARG A 205 -1.07 -7.47 10.85
CA ARG A 205 -0.23 -6.59 11.69
C ARG A 205 -0.58 -5.14 11.42
N ALA A 206 -0.49 -4.30 12.45
CA ALA A 206 -0.63 -2.85 12.30
C ALA A 206 0.44 -2.34 11.33
N SER A 207 0.04 -1.52 10.36
CA SER A 207 0.98 -0.78 9.52
C SER A 207 1.68 0.27 10.38
N GLU A 208 0.94 1.06 11.14
CA GLU A 208 1.49 2.10 12.00
C GLU A 208 1.04 1.91 13.44
N HIS A 209 1.94 2.16 14.40
CA HIS A 209 1.58 2.20 15.81
C HIS A 209 2.59 3.00 16.63
N ASP A 210 2.13 3.57 17.74
CA ASP A 210 2.95 4.22 18.78
C ASP A 210 2.99 3.40 20.10
N VAL A 211 2.46 2.17 20.07
CA VAL A 211 2.46 1.24 21.21
C VAL A 211 3.90 0.94 21.64
N ARG A 212 4.19 1.11 22.93
CA ARG A 212 5.52 0.92 23.54
C ARG A 212 5.86 -0.56 23.74
N THR A 213 6.01 -1.29 22.64
CA THR A 213 6.32 -2.72 22.63
C THR A 213 7.28 -3.08 21.50
N VAL A 214 8.01 -4.19 21.66
CA VAL A 214 8.90 -4.74 20.62
C VAL A 214 8.14 -5.53 19.55
N LYS A 215 6.88 -5.92 19.81
CA LYS A 215 6.05 -6.70 18.89
C LYS A 215 4.98 -5.81 18.28
N THR A 216 4.85 -5.80 16.96
CA THR A 216 3.82 -5.05 16.24
C THR A 216 2.42 -5.52 16.67
N PRO A 217 1.51 -4.62 17.09
CA PRO A 217 0.12 -4.96 17.38
C PRO A 217 -0.55 -5.69 16.23
N GLN A 218 -1.51 -6.56 16.56
CA GLN A 218 -2.18 -7.42 15.58
C GLN A 218 -3.69 -7.33 15.71
N LEU A 219 -4.38 -7.09 14.60
CA LEU A 219 -5.81 -7.31 14.47
C LEU A 219 -6.03 -8.79 14.17
N VAL A 220 -6.93 -9.41 14.92
CA VAL A 220 -7.24 -10.84 14.78
C VAL A 220 -8.74 -11.03 14.71
N LEU A 221 -9.19 -11.63 13.62
CA LEU A 221 -10.54 -12.15 13.45
C LEU A 221 -10.43 -13.67 13.50
N ARG A 222 -11.21 -14.34 14.35
CA ARG A 222 -11.10 -15.79 14.50
C ARG A 222 -12.43 -16.46 14.71
N CYS A 223 -12.47 -17.73 14.31
CA CYS A 223 -13.46 -18.72 14.69
C CYS A 223 -12.79 -19.78 15.57
N VAL A 224 -13.24 -19.89 16.82
CA VAL A 224 -12.74 -20.89 17.78
C VAL A 224 -13.91 -21.46 18.55
N GLU A 225 -14.02 -22.79 18.67
CA GLU A 225 -15.14 -23.46 19.33
C GLU A 225 -16.54 -23.06 18.80
N GLY A 226 -16.62 -22.61 17.53
CA GLY A 226 -17.86 -22.13 16.90
C GLY A 226 -18.21 -20.67 17.22
N GLU A 227 -17.34 -19.96 17.94
CA GLU A 227 -17.51 -18.55 18.29
C GLU A 227 -16.62 -17.65 17.43
N LEU A 228 -17.25 -16.65 16.81
CA LEU A 228 -16.56 -15.56 16.14
C LEU A 228 -16.09 -14.55 17.18
N SER A 229 -14.88 -14.03 17.04
CA SER A 229 -14.39 -12.93 17.87
C SER A 229 -13.43 -12.03 17.10
N VAL A 230 -13.55 -10.72 17.34
CA VAL A 230 -12.60 -9.70 16.88
C VAL A 230 -11.80 -9.19 18.07
N HIS A 231 -10.48 -9.15 17.95
CA HIS A 231 -9.64 -8.54 18.98
C HIS A 231 -8.39 -7.88 18.40
N VAL A 232 -7.84 -6.95 19.17
CA VAL A 232 -6.52 -6.38 18.93
C VAL A 232 -5.58 -6.93 20.00
N ASN A 233 -4.51 -7.61 19.58
CA ASN A 233 -3.40 -7.96 20.45
C ASN A 233 -2.39 -6.82 20.45
N TRP A 234 -2.24 -6.15 21.59
CA TRP A 234 -1.38 -4.99 21.75
C TRP A 234 0.05 -5.36 22.12
N HIS A 235 0.27 -6.61 22.57
CA HIS A 235 1.56 -7.09 23.08
C HIS A 235 2.16 -6.22 24.20
N VAL A 236 1.30 -5.53 24.95
CA VAL A 236 1.63 -4.74 26.15
C VAL A 236 0.51 -4.92 27.15
N PHE A 237 0.83 -4.82 28.44
CA PHE A 237 -0.14 -4.96 29.51
C PHE A 237 -1.12 -3.77 29.54
N ILE A 238 -2.42 -4.03 29.34
CA ILE A 238 -3.45 -2.99 29.24
C ILE A 238 -4.00 -2.58 30.61
N SER A 239 -4.41 -3.56 31.43
CA SER A 239 -4.92 -3.30 32.77
C SER A 239 -4.85 -4.55 33.65
N ALA A 240 -4.81 -4.37 34.96
CA ALA A 240 -5.12 -5.44 35.89
C ALA A 240 -6.65 -5.64 35.97
N LYS A 241 -7.09 -6.88 36.17
CA LYS A 241 -8.51 -7.25 36.33
C LYS A 241 -9.10 -6.87 37.70
N ASP A 242 -8.53 -5.89 38.40
CA ASP A 242 -8.85 -5.56 39.79
C ASP A 242 -9.78 -4.35 39.95
N ARG A 243 -10.34 -3.82 38.85
CA ARG A 243 -11.33 -2.75 38.88
C ARG A 243 -12.61 -3.19 38.19
N VAL A 244 -13.64 -3.47 39.00
CA VAL A 244 -15.13 -3.35 38.87
C VAL A 244 -15.83 -3.38 37.48
N SER A 245 -15.15 -3.23 36.36
CA SER A 245 -15.58 -3.64 35.02
C SER A 245 -14.39 -4.24 34.26
N ASP A 246 -14.48 -5.51 33.84
CA ASP A 246 -13.51 -6.19 32.95
C ASP A 246 -13.43 -5.57 31.54
N ASP A 247 -14.14 -4.47 31.33
CA ASP A 247 -14.25 -3.71 30.08
C ASP A 247 -13.25 -2.56 30.02
N ILE A 248 -12.47 -2.53 28.95
CA ILE A 248 -11.58 -1.44 28.58
C ILE A 248 -12.29 -0.53 27.57
N LYS A 249 -12.27 0.78 27.80
CA LYS A 249 -12.72 1.74 26.78
C LYS A 249 -11.71 1.79 25.65
N LEU A 250 -12.16 1.38 24.47
CA LEU A 250 -11.39 1.46 23.23
C LEU A 250 -12.09 2.45 22.30
N THR A 251 -11.31 3.38 21.75
CA THR A 251 -11.76 4.30 20.70
C THR A 251 -11.30 3.76 19.36
N PHE A 252 -12.20 3.60 18.40
CA PHE A 252 -11.87 3.11 17.07
C PHE A 252 -12.53 3.94 15.97
N ARG A 253 -12.00 3.83 14.76
CA ARG A 253 -12.54 4.45 13.55
C ARG A 253 -12.41 3.49 12.38
N LEU A 254 -13.45 3.48 11.54
CA LEU A 254 -13.45 2.84 10.23
C LEU A 254 -13.32 3.93 9.16
N ASP A 255 -12.31 3.82 8.30
CA ASP A 255 -11.97 4.80 7.27
C ASP A 255 -11.97 6.24 7.79
N SER A 256 -12.84 7.07 7.20
CA SER A 256 -13.03 8.50 7.51
C SER A 256 -14.28 8.77 8.35
N ALA A 257 -14.93 7.74 8.89
CA ALA A 257 -16.10 7.92 9.77
C ALA A 257 -15.73 8.61 11.09
N ASP A 258 -16.73 9.08 11.82
CA ASP A 258 -16.50 9.63 13.16
C ASP A 258 -15.96 8.55 14.12
N PRO A 259 -14.98 8.87 14.99
CA PRO A 259 -14.47 7.92 15.97
C PRO A 259 -15.56 7.46 16.94
N GLN A 260 -15.64 6.16 17.17
CA GLN A 260 -16.55 5.53 18.12
C GLN A 260 -15.78 5.08 19.36
N THR A 261 -16.39 5.17 20.53
CA THR A 261 -15.82 4.63 21.77
C THR A 261 -16.78 3.62 22.37
N SER A 262 -16.27 2.44 22.69
CA SER A 262 -17.07 1.34 23.26
C SER A 262 -16.27 0.52 24.26
N ASN A 263 -16.95 -0.29 25.03
CA ASN A 263 -16.36 -1.24 25.96
C ASN A 263 -15.88 -2.49 25.22
N TRP A 264 -14.64 -2.88 25.48
CA TRP A 264 -13.99 -4.07 24.92
C TRP A 264 -13.49 -4.95 26.06
N GLY A 265 -13.75 -6.26 25.99
CA GLY A 265 -13.32 -7.21 27.01
C GLY A 265 -11.81 -7.41 27.00
N LEU A 266 -11.24 -7.77 28.15
CA LEU A 266 -9.80 -8.00 28.30
C LEU A 266 -9.41 -9.48 28.19
N SER A 267 -8.31 -9.78 27.50
CA SER A 267 -7.74 -11.14 27.45
C SER A 267 -7.32 -11.65 28.82
N THR A 268 -7.17 -12.97 28.96
CA THR A 268 -6.72 -13.59 30.21
C THR A 268 -5.33 -13.14 30.64
N ASP A 269 -4.44 -12.87 29.68
CA ASP A 269 -3.09 -12.35 29.92
C ASP A 269 -3.01 -10.81 29.93
N ASN A 270 -4.16 -10.13 29.81
CA ASN A 270 -4.31 -8.69 29.83
C ASN A 270 -3.56 -7.91 28.73
N THR A 271 -3.22 -8.56 27.62
CA THR A 271 -2.46 -7.94 26.51
C THR A 271 -3.27 -7.73 25.23
N ALA A 272 -4.52 -8.20 25.20
CA ALA A 272 -5.43 -8.03 24.08
C ALA A 272 -6.80 -7.53 24.53
N THR A 273 -7.47 -6.79 23.65
CA THR A 273 -8.84 -6.30 23.85
C THR A 273 -9.78 -6.91 22.81
N PHE A 274 -10.89 -7.47 23.26
CA PHE A 274 -11.94 -8.12 22.46
C PHE A 274 -13.13 -7.19 22.26
N TYR A 275 -13.66 -7.11 21.05
CA TYR A 275 -14.83 -6.29 20.76
C TYR A 275 -16.01 -6.72 21.65
N GLY A 276 -16.62 -5.78 22.37
CA GLY A 276 -17.71 -6.06 23.31
C GLY A 276 -19.10 -6.05 22.68
N GLY A 277 -19.21 -5.79 21.38
CA GLY A 277 -20.48 -5.74 20.65
C GLY A 277 -20.78 -7.04 19.90
N ASN A 278 -21.54 -6.93 18.81
CA ASN A 278 -21.84 -8.06 17.94
C ASN A 278 -20.69 -8.27 16.93
N ASP A 279 -19.84 -9.27 17.17
CA ASP A 279 -18.70 -9.60 16.30
C ASP A 279 -19.10 -9.85 14.84
N THR A 280 -20.25 -10.48 14.59
CA THR A 280 -20.71 -10.76 13.22
C THR A 280 -20.97 -9.47 12.45
N ILE A 281 -21.67 -8.51 13.07
CA ILE A 281 -21.96 -7.22 12.44
C ILE A 281 -20.66 -6.44 12.25
N PHE A 282 -19.80 -6.43 13.26
CA PHE A 282 -18.54 -5.68 13.20
C PHE A 282 -17.58 -6.23 12.14
N MET A 283 -17.45 -7.55 12.02
CA MET A 283 -16.66 -8.21 10.96
C MET A 283 -17.19 -7.88 9.55
N ARG A 284 -18.51 -7.79 9.37
CA ARG A 284 -19.10 -7.35 8.08
C ARG A 284 -18.73 -5.91 7.77
N SER A 285 -18.84 -5.02 8.74
CA SER A 285 -18.41 -3.62 8.57
C SER A 285 -16.91 -3.53 8.23
N LEU A 286 -16.06 -4.33 8.89
CA LEU A 286 -14.63 -4.37 8.57
C LEU A 286 -14.37 -4.82 7.12
N ALA A 287 -15.13 -5.80 6.61
CA ALA A 287 -14.98 -6.29 5.24
C ALA A 287 -15.37 -5.27 4.15
N GLU A 288 -16.09 -4.20 4.51
CA GLU A 288 -16.55 -3.12 3.63
C GLU A 288 -15.68 -1.86 3.73
N THR A 289 -14.59 -1.90 4.49
CA THR A 289 -13.76 -0.74 4.82
C THR A 289 -12.29 -1.01 4.51
N ASP A 290 -11.52 0.03 4.23
CA ASP A 290 -10.10 -0.10 3.85
C ASP A 290 -9.17 0.05 5.06
N THR A 291 -9.56 0.84 6.05
CA THR A 291 -8.73 1.16 7.22
C THR A 291 -9.48 1.02 8.53
N PHE A 292 -8.89 0.30 9.47
CA PHE A 292 -9.32 0.24 10.87
C PHE A 292 -8.26 0.91 11.76
N VAL A 293 -8.67 1.91 12.54
CA VAL A 293 -7.80 2.56 13.53
C VAL A 293 -8.33 2.25 14.92
N ALA A 294 -7.46 1.80 15.82
CA ALA A 294 -7.82 1.49 17.21
C ALA A 294 -6.91 2.27 18.17
N ARG A 295 -7.47 2.77 19.26
CA ARG A 295 -6.75 3.45 20.34
C ARG A 295 -7.16 2.93 21.70
N VAL A 296 -6.17 2.60 22.52
CA VAL A 296 -6.31 2.16 23.91
C VAL A 296 -5.34 2.94 24.80
N THR A 297 -5.60 3.00 26.11
CA THR A 297 -4.62 3.52 27.08
C THR A 297 -4.07 2.36 27.89
N PRO A 298 -2.83 1.89 27.63
CA PRO A 298 -2.22 0.82 28.42
C PRO A 298 -1.91 1.26 29.86
N TYR A 299 -1.60 0.29 30.72
CA TYR A 299 -1.41 0.56 32.14
C TYR A 299 -0.17 1.43 32.38
N ARG A 300 -0.38 2.59 33.03
CA ARG A 300 0.67 3.59 33.32
C ARG A 300 1.41 4.13 32.09
N ASP A 301 0.81 3.98 30.91
CA ASP A 301 1.34 4.50 29.66
C ASP A 301 0.38 5.53 29.05
N PRO A 302 0.88 6.41 28.17
CA PRO A 302 0.02 7.30 27.40
C PRO A 302 -0.90 6.51 26.45
N PRO A 303 -2.00 7.11 25.96
CA PRO A 303 -2.83 6.50 24.92
C PRO A 303 -2.00 6.09 23.71
N ALA A 304 -2.21 4.86 23.25
CA ALA A 304 -1.54 4.27 22.11
C ALA A 304 -2.55 3.95 21.00
N THR A 305 -2.16 4.22 19.76
CA THR A 305 -2.92 4.05 18.53
C THR A 305 -2.24 2.99 17.66
N ALA A 306 -3.05 2.12 17.04
CA ALA A 306 -2.64 1.20 15.99
C ALA A 306 -3.53 1.41 14.76
N ILE A 307 -2.91 1.44 13.58
CA ILE A 307 -3.57 1.61 12.29
C ILE A 307 -3.41 0.30 11.50
N PHE A 308 -4.51 -0.20 10.97
CA PHE A 308 -4.59 -1.42 10.18
C PHE A 308 -5.16 -1.09 8.81
N HIS A 309 -4.43 -1.44 7.76
CA HIS A 309 -4.86 -1.42 6.37
C HIS A 309 -5.45 -2.80 6.05
N ILE A 310 -6.78 -2.90 6.15
CA ILE A 310 -7.52 -4.15 6.21
C ILE A 310 -8.01 -4.64 4.85
N GLU A 311 -7.56 -4.01 3.77
CA GLU A 311 -7.85 -4.43 2.40
C GLU A 311 -7.58 -5.94 2.22
N GLY A 312 -8.38 -6.60 1.39
CA GLY A 312 -8.27 -8.06 1.18
C GLY A 312 -8.97 -8.93 2.23
N LEU A 313 -9.52 -8.35 3.32
CA LEU A 313 -10.33 -9.11 4.29
C LEU A 313 -11.54 -9.78 3.63
N SER A 314 -12.21 -9.08 2.70
CA SER A 314 -13.40 -9.56 2.01
C SER A 314 -13.17 -10.87 1.25
N ALA A 315 -11.95 -11.16 0.81
CA ALA A 315 -11.60 -12.40 0.12
C ALA A 315 -11.59 -13.64 1.03
N HIS A 316 -11.56 -13.46 2.35
CA HIS A 316 -11.41 -14.53 3.33
C HIS A 316 -12.52 -14.56 4.39
N ILE A 317 -13.34 -13.51 4.46
CA ILE A 317 -14.33 -13.37 5.52
C ILE A 317 -15.40 -14.46 5.42
N ASP A 318 -15.87 -14.80 4.22
CA ASP A 318 -16.88 -15.84 4.01
C ASP A 318 -16.44 -17.19 4.59
N GLU A 319 -15.20 -17.60 4.31
CA GLU A 319 -14.63 -18.85 4.83
C GLU A 319 -14.56 -18.86 6.37
N LEU A 320 -14.25 -17.71 6.99
CA LEU A 320 -14.25 -17.57 8.44
C LEU A 320 -15.66 -17.78 9.03
N PHE A 321 -16.68 -17.21 8.39
CA PHE A 321 -18.08 -17.39 8.80
C PHE A 321 -18.53 -18.84 8.64
N GLU A 322 -18.23 -19.47 7.52
CA GLU A 322 -18.55 -20.87 7.25
C GLU A 322 -17.88 -21.82 8.25
N THR A 323 -16.62 -21.56 8.60
CA THR A 323 -15.90 -22.30 9.64
C THR A 323 -16.64 -22.28 10.98
N CYS A 324 -17.34 -21.18 11.27
CA CYS A 324 -18.15 -21.00 12.47
C CYS A 324 -19.62 -21.43 12.31
N GLY A 325 -19.96 -22.14 11.22
CA GLY A 325 -21.32 -22.62 10.95
C GLY A 325 -22.31 -21.51 10.64
N ARG A 326 -21.83 -20.35 10.16
CA ARG A 326 -22.64 -19.17 9.83
C ARG A 326 -22.53 -18.88 8.34
N ARG A 327 -23.53 -18.19 7.79
CA ARG A 327 -23.44 -17.59 6.46
C ARG A 327 -23.17 -16.09 6.58
N PHE A 328 -22.27 -15.60 5.73
CA PHE A 328 -22.15 -14.18 5.43
C PHE A 328 -23.40 -13.68 4.69
#